data_AF-A0A4R6Y4T7-F1
#
_entry.id   AF-A0A4R6Y4T7-F1
#
_cell.length_a   1.000
_cell.length_b   1.000
_cell.length_c   1.000
_cell.angle_alpha   90.00
_cell.angle_beta   90.00
_cell.angle_gamma   90.00
#
_symmetry.space_group_name_H-M   'P 1'
#
loop_
_entity.id
_entity.type
_entity.pdbx_description
1 polymer ?
#
loop_
_entity_poly.entity_id
_entity_poly.type
_entity_poly.pdbx_seq_one_letter_code
_entity_poly.pdbx_strand_id
1 'polypeptide(L)'
;MSAIIDIEPTHVTGSGQRYRVYHDGDVLVESCRVPLCDGARALVEKGVTGRVQMRRAGSHEIVMQGLIAVLATMTVSEGQISGPRFAKWSPHWAAEAAQ
;
A
#
# COMPACT_ATOMS: atom_id res chain seq x y z
N MET A 1 19.29 -2.70 -1.29
CA MET A 1 18.56 -2.23 -2.49
C MET A 1 17.30 -1.50 -2.03
N SER A 2 16.87 -0.46 -2.75
CA SER A 2 15.66 0.30 -2.43
C SER A 2 14.77 0.36 -3.67
N ALA A 3 13.50 0.00 -3.51
CA ALA A 3 12.48 0.16 -4.54
C ALA A 3 11.74 1.49 -4.35
N ILE A 4 11.21 2.04 -5.43
CA ILE A 4 10.34 3.22 -5.41
C ILE A 4 8.97 2.81 -5.92
N ILE A 5 7.93 3.22 -5.21
CA ILE A 5 6.56 3.15 -5.69
C ILE A 5 5.96 4.55 -5.79
N ASP A 6 5.20 4.78 -6.85
CA ASP A 6 4.43 6.00 -7.04
C ASP A 6 2.95 5.72 -6.79
N ILE A 7 2.26 6.64 -6.11
CA ILE A 7 0.82 6.52 -5.82
C ILE A 7 0.00 7.59 -6.52
N GLU A 8 -1.12 7.18 -7.08
CA GLU A 8 -2.10 8.04 -7.73
C GLU A 8 -3.47 7.83 -7.08
N PRO A 9 -4.13 8.89 -6.57
CA PRO A 9 -5.52 8.78 -6.13
C PRO A 9 -6.44 8.45 -7.31
N THR A 10 -7.27 7.41 -7.20
CA THR A 10 -8.16 6.99 -8.30
C THR A 10 -9.61 7.45 -8.11
N HIS A 11 -10.21 7.12 -6.97
CA HIS A 11 -11.58 7.51 -6.61
C HIS A 11 -11.79 7.42 -5.11
N VAL A 12 -12.87 8.05 -4.63
CA VAL A 12 -13.28 8.00 -3.22
C VAL A 12 -14.40 6.99 -3.05
N THR A 13 -14.34 6.21 -1.97
CA THR A 13 -15.38 5.28 -1.54
C THR A 13 -15.93 5.71 -0.18
N GLY A 14 -17.01 5.07 0.30
CA GLY A 14 -17.48 5.26 1.68
C GLY A 14 -16.42 4.92 2.76
N SER A 15 -15.40 4.14 2.39
CA SER A 15 -14.27 3.77 3.26
C SER A 15 -13.03 4.66 3.09
N GLY A 16 -13.11 5.72 2.27
CA GLY A 16 -12.03 6.67 2.01
C GLY A 16 -11.46 6.60 0.58
N GLN A 17 -10.35 7.31 0.38
CA GLN A 17 -9.63 7.42 -0.88
C GLN A 17 -8.98 6.09 -1.28
N ARG A 18 -9.11 5.72 -2.56
CA ARG A 18 -8.37 4.61 -3.19
C ARG A 18 -7.18 5.15 -3.98
N TYR A 19 -6.17 4.30 -4.10
CA TYR A 19 -4.92 4.59 -4.80
C TYR A 19 -4.56 3.47 -5.76
N ARG A 20 -4.02 3.85 -6.91
CA ARG A 20 -3.23 2.98 -7.77
C ARG A 20 -1.76 3.10 -7.39
N VAL A 21 -1.02 1.99 -7.48
CA VAL A 21 0.41 1.91 -7.16
C VAL A 21 1.17 1.53 -8.41
N TYR A 22 2.23 2.27 -8.71
CA TYR A 22 3.16 2.00 -9.81
C TYR A 22 4.54 1.63 -9.28
N HIS A 23 5.27 0.82 -10.05
CA HIS A 23 6.68 0.55 -9.84
C HIS A 23 7.38 0.42 -11.19
N ASP A 24 8.44 1.20 -11.41
CA ASP A 24 9.21 1.22 -12.66
C ASP A 24 8.35 1.44 -13.93
N GLY A 25 7.29 2.24 -13.80
CA GLY A 25 6.35 2.57 -14.89
C GLY A 25 5.19 1.59 -15.06
N ASP A 26 5.26 0.41 -14.44
CA ASP A 26 4.20 -0.59 -14.48
C ASP A 26 3.21 -0.41 -13.34
N VAL A 27 1.93 -0.73 -13.59
CA VAL A 27 0.94 -0.81 -12.52
C VAL A 27 1.21 -2.05 -11.68
N LEU A 28 1.46 -1.82 -10.39
CA LEU A 28 1.69 -2.87 -9.40
C LEU A 28 0.38 -3.27 -8.70
N VAL A 29 -0.47 -2.28 -8.39
CA VAL A 29 -1.79 -2.49 -7.76
C VAL A 29 -2.79 -1.49 -8.34
N GLU A 30 -3.89 -1.97 -8.92
CA GLU A 30 -4.88 -1.10 -9.60
C GLU A 30 -5.69 -0.23 -8.64
N SER A 31 -6.09 -0.78 -7.49
CA SER A 31 -6.91 -0.07 -6.51
C SER A 31 -6.68 -0.64 -5.12
N CYS A 32 -6.23 0.21 -4.19
CA CYS A 32 -5.97 -0.17 -2.82
C CYS A 32 -6.24 0.98 -1.85
N ARG A 33 -6.39 0.66 -0.56
CA ARG A 33 -6.55 1.67 0.50
C ARG A 33 -5.22 2.00 1.18
N VAL A 34 -4.31 1.03 1.28
CA VAL A 34 -3.08 1.15 2.06
C VAL A 34 -1.87 0.95 1.13
N PRO A 35 -1.59 1.91 0.22
CA PRO A 35 -0.70 1.68 -0.91
C PRO A 35 0.72 1.29 -0.52
N LEU A 36 1.24 1.76 0.62
CA LEU A 36 2.55 1.35 1.10
C LEU A 36 2.61 -0.14 1.46
N CYS A 37 1.57 -0.67 2.09
CA CYS A 37 1.53 -2.08 2.53
C CYS A 37 1.10 -3.01 1.39
N ASP A 38 0.08 -2.61 0.62
CA ASP A 38 -0.37 -3.33 -0.57
C ASP A 38 0.74 -3.37 -1.63
N GLY A 39 1.43 -2.25 -1.85
CA GLY A 39 2.59 -2.18 -2.73
C GLY A 39 3.76 -3.04 -2.25
N ALA A 40 4.07 -3.04 -0.95
CA ALA A 40 5.09 -3.93 -0.41
C ALA A 40 4.77 -5.40 -0.65
N ARG A 41 3.51 -5.83 -0.53
CA ARG A 41 3.09 -7.21 -0.85
C ARG A 41 3.33 -7.56 -2.31
N ALA A 42 2.91 -6.70 -3.24
CA ALA A 42 3.10 -6.97 -4.67
C ALA A 42 4.58 -6.87 -5.10
N LEU A 43 5.41 -6.08 -4.40
CA LEU A 43 6.87 -6.12 -4.58
C LEU A 43 7.50 -7.45 -4.13
N VAL A 44 7.01 -8.04 -3.03
CA VAL A 44 7.44 -9.39 -2.59
C VAL A 44 7.13 -10.44 -3.65
N GLU A 45 5.95 -10.39 -4.26
CA GLU A 45 5.56 -11.31 -5.35
C GLU A 45 6.48 -11.20 -6.58
N LYS A 46 7.04 -10.00 -6.83
CA LYS A 46 8.06 -9.76 -7.86
C LYS A 46 9.49 -10.12 -7.41
N GLY A 47 9.68 -10.66 -6.20
CA GLY A 47 10.99 -11.02 -5.64
C GLY A 47 11.84 -9.82 -5.19
N VAL A 48 11.24 -8.63 -5.06
CA VAL A 48 11.96 -7.42 -4.63
C VAL A 48 12.13 -7.40 -3.12
N THR A 49 13.32 -7.03 -2.65
CA THR A 49 13.68 -7.00 -1.23
C THR A 49 14.31 -5.68 -0.81
N GLY A 50 14.45 -5.48 0.51
CA GLY A 50 15.06 -4.27 1.08
C GLY A 50 14.03 -3.22 1.47
N ARG A 51 14.30 -1.96 1.13
CA ARG A 51 13.44 -0.83 1.49
C ARG A 51 12.52 -0.46 0.33
N VAL A 52 11.33 0.03 0.65
CA VAL A 52 10.45 0.71 -0.31
C VAL A 52 10.32 2.18 0.10
N GLN A 53 10.39 3.06 -0.89
CA GLN A 53 10.10 4.48 -0.77
C GLN A 53 8.83 4.78 -1.57
N MET A 54 7.84 5.39 -0.93
CA MET A 54 6.60 5.78 -1.56
C MET A 54 6.64 7.27 -1.88
N ARG A 55 6.15 7.64 -3.07
CA ARG A 55 6.03 9.01 -3.57
C ARG A 55 4.64 9.23 -4.14
N ARG A 56 4.23 10.48 -4.28
CA ARG A 56 3.06 10.82 -5.10
C ARG A 56 3.48 10.83 -6.56
N ALA A 57 2.62 10.33 -7.45
CA ALA A 57 2.87 10.37 -8.88
C ALA A 57 3.20 11.81 -9.33
N GLY A 58 4.29 11.97 -10.09
CA GLY A 58 4.79 13.27 -10.54
C GLY A 58 5.60 14.06 -9.50
N SER A 59 5.83 13.53 -8.30
CA SER A 59 6.69 14.15 -7.28
C SER A 59 7.93 13.31 -7.00
N HIS A 60 9.05 13.98 -6.72
CA HIS A 60 10.28 13.33 -6.24
C HIS A 60 10.35 13.22 -4.71
N GLU A 61 9.38 13.79 -4.00
CA GLU A 61 9.33 13.77 -2.54
C GLU A 61 8.92 12.38 -2.02
N ILE A 62 9.72 11.84 -1.10
CA ILE A 62 9.41 10.60 -0.39
C ILE A 62 8.40 10.91 0.70
N VAL A 63 7.16 10.43 0.54
CA VAL A 63 6.09 10.65 1.52
C VAL A 63 6.14 9.64 2.68
N MET A 64 6.57 8.40 2.41
CA MET A 64 6.80 7.38 3.43
C MET A 64 7.84 6.36 2.95
N GLN A 65 8.42 5.61 3.89
CA GLN A 65 9.35 4.53 3.57
C GLN A 65 9.37 3.46 4.68
N GLY A 66 9.77 2.25 4.32
CA GLY A 66 9.93 1.16 5.28
C GLY A 66 10.58 -0.08 4.69
N LEU A 67 10.69 -1.13 5.49
CA LEU A 67 11.19 -2.43 5.04
C LEU A 67 10.07 -3.21 4.36
N ILE A 68 10.33 -3.70 3.14
CA ILE A 68 9.36 -4.47 2.35
C ILE A 68 8.88 -5.68 3.15
N ALA A 69 9.80 -6.44 3.75
CA ALA A 69 9.49 -7.65 4.52
C ALA A 69 8.57 -7.39 5.73
N VAL A 70 8.62 -6.20 6.32
CA VAL A 70 7.75 -5.82 7.46
C VAL A 70 6.43 -5.28 6.95
N LEU A 71 6.46 -4.35 5.99
CA LEU A 71 5.25 -3.72 5.46
C LEU A 71 4.33 -4.73 4.76
N ALA A 72 4.88 -5.75 4.14
CA ALA A 72 4.11 -6.80 3.49
C ALA A 72 3.23 -7.60 4.47
N THR A 73 3.59 -7.65 5.76
CA THR A 73 2.81 -8.34 6.79
C THR A 73 1.79 -7.44 7.48
N MET A 74 1.71 -6.17 7.08
CA MET A 74 0.95 -5.13 7.77
C MET A 74 -0.22 -4.63 6.93
N THR A 75 -1.19 -4.03 7.62
CA THR A 75 -2.29 -3.27 7.07
C THR A 75 -2.61 -2.12 8.03
N VAL A 76 -3.56 -1.27 7.67
CA VAL A 76 -4.08 -0.24 8.56
C VAL A 76 -5.50 -0.63 8.97
N SER A 77 -5.70 -0.69 10.29
CA SER A 77 -7.02 -0.82 10.90
C SER A 77 -7.48 0.57 11.34
N GLU A 78 -8.69 0.92 10.92
CA GLU A 78 -9.37 2.16 11.30
C GLU A 78 -10.78 1.80 11.77
N GLY A 79 -11.17 2.30 12.94
CA GLY A 79 -12.48 2.07 13.54
C GLY A 79 -13.14 3.40 13.90
N GLN A 80 -14.45 3.37 14.17
CA GLN A 80 -15.20 4.58 14.54
C GLN A 80 -14.69 5.23 15.84
N ILE A 81 -14.16 4.41 16.76
CA ILE A 81 -13.70 4.85 18.08
C ILE A 81 -12.18 4.86 18.22
N SER A 82 -11.44 4.45 17.18
CA SER A 82 -9.98 4.35 17.21
C SER A 82 -9.41 4.89 15.91
N GLY A 83 -8.49 5.85 16.04
CA GLY A 83 -7.73 6.36 14.89
C GLY A 83 -6.90 5.27 14.19
N PRO A 84 -6.31 5.60 13.03
CA PRO A 84 -5.55 4.65 12.21
C PRO A 84 -4.39 4.04 12.98
N ARG A 85 -4.29 2.71 12.93
CA ARG A 85 -3.19 1.95 13.51
C ARG A 85 -2.71 0.86 12.56
N PHE A 86 -1.41 0.60 12.59
CA PHE A 86 -0.90 -0.60 11.94
C PHE A 86 -1.43 -1.85 12.64
N ALA A 87 -1.86 -2.81 11.84
CA ALA A 87 -2.34 -4.12 12.27
C ALA A 87 -1.71 -5.20 11.38
N LYS A 88 -1.74 -6.45 11.85
CA LYS A 88 -1.27 -7.59 11.05
C LYS A 88 -2.24 -7.86 9.90
N TRP A 89 -1.73 -8.01 8.69
CA TRP A 89 -2.52 -8.42 7.53
C TRP A 89 -2.73 -9.94 7.55
N SER A 90 -3.93 -10.38 7.19
CA SER A 90 -4.28 -11.80 7.03
C SER A 90 -5.28 -11.95 5.91
N PRO A 91 -5.06 -12.77 4.87
CA PRO A 91 -5.87 -12.78 3.63
C PRO A 91 -7.37 -12.98 3.85
N HIS A 92 -7.78 -13.62 4.96
CA HIS A 92 -9.19 -13.85 5.30
C HIS A 92 -10.02 -12.56 5.48
N TRP A 93 -9.40 -11.42 5.79
CA TRP A 93 -10.10 -10.13 5.92
C TRP A 93 -10.54 -9.51 4.59
N ALA A 94 -9.95 -9.91 3.46
CA ALA A 94 -10.23 -9.32 2.15
C ALA A 94 -11.57 -9.80 1.58
N ALA A 95 -12.06 -10.95 2.06
CA ALA A 95 -13.33 -11.54 1.63
C ALA A 95 -14.56 -10.94 2.34
N GLU A 96 -14.41 -10.43 3.57
CA GLU A 96 -15.54 -9.87 4.34
C GLU A 96 -15.93 -8.43 3.92
N ALA A 97 -15.05 -7.70 3.23
CA ALA A 97 -15.34 -6.34 2.76
C ALA A 97 -16.03 -6.27 1.38
N ALA A 98 -16.39 -7.42 0.80
CA ALA A 98 -17.02 -7.57 -0.51
C ALA A 98 -18.44 -8.19 -0.46
N GLN A 99 -19.02 -8.28 0.74
CA GLN A 99 -20.43 -8.61 0.98
C GLN A 99 -21.17 -7.38 1.51
#